data_AF-A0A7W1C458-F1
#
_entry.id   AF-A0A7W1C458-F1
#
_cell.length_a   1.000
_cell.length_b   1.000
_cell.length_c   1.000
_cell.angle_alpha   90.00
_cell.angle_beta   90.00
_cell.angle_gamma   90.00
#
_symmetry.space_group_name_H-M   'P 1'
#
loop_
_entity.id
_entity.type
_entity.pdbx_description
1 polymer ?
#
loop_
_entity_poly.entity_id
_entity_poly.type
_entity_poly.pdbx_seq_one_letter_code
_entity_poly.pdbx_strand_id
1 'polypeptide(L)' 'LLRVLGGTLEIESIFVRGGEARITFRDYAVPRVKGLAAAFQDVQFSAEVRRTHPLSLKLTRLGGSTLLDGLVRALTKLRS' A
#
# COMPACT_ATOMS: atom_id res chain seq x y z
N LEU A 1 -14.02 2.97 0.94
CA LEU A 1 -12.92 3.17 1.91
C LEU A 1 -11.56 3.35 1.23
N LEU A 2 -11.08 2.39 0.43
CA LEU A 2 -9.77 2.48 -0.23
C LEU A 2 -9.57 3.72 -1.11
N ARG A 3 -10.60 4.17 -1.86
CA ARG A 3 -10.52 5.43 -2.63
C ARG A 3 -10.30 6.66 -1.74
N VAL A 4 -10.92 6.70 -0.56
CA VAL A 4 -10.80 7.81 0.40
C VAL A 4 -9.43 7.78 1.08
N LEU A 5 -9.00 6.60 1.55
CA LEU A 5 -7.66 6.41 2.15
C LEU A 5 -6.53 6.68 1.14
N GLY A 6 -6.73 6.29 -0.12
CA GLY A 6 -5.78 6.56 -1.18
C GLY A 6 -5.60 8.05 -1.44
N GLY A 7 -6.70 8.82 -1.46
CA GLY A 7 -6.65 10.27 -1.62
C GLY A 7 -5.82 10.97 -0.54
N THR A 8 -5.94 10.56 0.72
CA THR A 8 -5.16 11.14 1.84
C THR A 8 -3.69 10.74 1.87
N LEU A 9 -3.32 9.68 1.17
CA LEU A 9 -1.95 9.14 1.14
C LEU A 9 -1.23 9.47 -0.18
N GLU A 10 -1.80 10.37 -0.99
CA GLU A 10 -1.32 10.70 -2.34
C GLU A 10 -1.13 9.46 -3.23
N ILE A 11 -2.03 8.49 -3.07
CA ILE A 11 -2.08 7.29 -3.91
C ILE A 11 -2.93 7.61 -5.14
N GLU A 12 -2.34 7.43 -6.32
CA GLU A 12 -3.02 7.57 -7.60
C GLU A 12 -3.92 6.35 -7.89
N SER A 13 -3.38 5.14 -7.68
CA SER A 13 -4.12 3.91 -7.98
C SER A 13 -3.75 2.74 -7.06
N ILE A 14 -4.75 1.90 -6.80
CA ILE A 14 -4.60 0.59 -6.15
C ILE A 14 -5.22 -0.44 -7.09
N PHE A 15 -4.41 -1.37 -7.58
CA PHE A 15 -4.86 -2.48 -8.41
C PHE A 15 -4.72 -3.80 -7.64
N VAL A 16 -5.80 -4.57 -7.56
CA VAL A 16 -5.82 -5.85 -6.83
C VAL A 16 -6.11 -6.96 -7.81
N ARG A 17 -5.29 -8.01 -7.81
CA ARG A 17 -5.49 -9.19 -8.65
C ARG A 17 -4.91 -10.44 -7.97
N GLY A 18 -5.75 -11.44 -7.79
CA GLY A 18 -5.35 -12.66 -7.08
C GLY A 18 -4.91 -12.35 -5.64
N GLY A 19 -3.74 -12.86 -5.25
CA GLY A 19 -3.12 -12.61 -3.95
C GLY A 19 -2.20 -11.38 -3.88
N GLU A 20 -2.24 -10.51 -4.89
CA GLU A 20 -1.34 -9.38 -5.04
C GLU A 20 -2.07 -8.04 -5.19
N ALA A 21 -1.44 -6.98 -4.70
CA ALA A 21 -1.86 -5.61 -4.93
C ALA A 21 -0.71 -4.77 -5.47
N ARG A 22 -1.03 -3.78 -6.30
CA ARG A 22 -0.09 -2.75 -6.72
C ARG A 22 -0.61 -1.41 -6.25
N ILE A 23 0.25 -0.62 -5.61
CA ILE A 23 -0.02 0.74 -5.20
C ILE A 23 0.91 1.66 -5.96
N THR A 24 0.36 2.63 -6.69
CA THR A 24 1.14 3.67 -7.35
C THR A 24 0.78 5.01 -6.73
N PHE A 25 1.80 5.72 -6.26
CA PHE A 25 1.67 7.06 -5.70
C PHE A 25 1.67 8.10 -6.81
N ARG A 26 1.14 9.29 -6.53
CA ARG A 26 1.24 10.43 -7.44
C ARG A 26 2.71 10.81 -7.66
N ASP A 27 3.03 11.45 -8.77
CA ASP A 27 4.41 11.82 -9.14
C ASP A 27 5.09 12.75 -8.12
N TYR A 28 4.31 13.64 -7.51
CA TYR A 28 4.75 14.60 -6.49
C TYR A 28 4.68 14.04 -5.07
N ALA A 29 4.19 12.82 -4.89
CA ALA A 29 4.06 12.24 -3.56
C ALA A 29 5.45 11.91 -2.98
N VAL A 30 5.67 12.31 -1.72
CA VAL A 30 6.88 11.95 -0.96
C VAL A 30 6.49 11.05 0.21
N PRO A 31 6.12 9.78 -0.04
CA PRO A 31 5.63 8.90 1.00
C PRO A 31 6.75 8.46 1.96
N ARG A 32 6.43 8.39 3.26
CA ARG A 32 7.38 7.93 4.29
C ARG A 32 7.59 6.42 4.18
N VAL A 33 8.59 6.00 3.41
CA VAL A 33 8.89 4.58 3.10
C VAL A 33 9.01 3.70 4.36
N LYS A 34 9.62 4.21 5.44
CA LYS A 34 9.73 3.46 6.70
C LYS A 34 8.37 3.17 7.34
N GLY A 35 7.44 4.14 7.29
CA GLY A 35 6.08 3.96 7.79
C GLY A 35 5.29 2.96 6.95
N LEU A 36 5.42 3.05 5.62
CA LEU A 36 4.83 2.08 4.67
C LEU A 36 5.28 0.65 4.97
N ALA A 37 6.59 0.43 5.08
CA ALA A 37 7.15 -0.88 5.35
C ALA A 37 6.60 -1.49 6.65
N ALA A 38 6.58 -0.71 7.73
CA ALA A 38 6.05 -1.15 9.03
C ALA A 38 4.55 -1.49 8.94
N ALA A 39 3.74 -0.63 8.31
CA ALA A 39 2.30 -0.86 8.17
C ALA A 39 1.98 -2.12 7.36
N PHE A 40 2.78 -2.45 6.34
CA PHE A 40 2.60 -3.67 5.54
C PHE A 40 3.09 -4.92 6.26
N GLN A 41 4.19 -4.84 7.02
CA GLN A 41 4.66 -5.94 7.88
C GLN A 41 3.61 -6.33 8.92
N ASP A 42 2.93 -5.35 9.54
CA ASP A 42 1.87 -5.57 10.52
C ASP A 42 0.68 -6.38 9.99
N VAL A 43 0.48 -6.43 8.67
CA VAL A 43 -0.56 -7.21 8.00
C VAL A 43 0.00 -8.37 7.18
N GLN A 44 1.26 -8.75 7.43
CA GLN A 44 1.96 -9.87 6.77
C GLN A 44 2.02 -9.75 5.24
N PHE A 45 2.23 -8.53 4.73
CA PHE A 45 2.49 -8.29 3.32
C PHE A 45 3.98 -8.09 3.07
N SER A 46 4.49 -8.74 2.03
CA SER A 46 5.77 -8.34 1.43
C SER A 46 5.55 -7.12 0.54
N ALA A 47 6.44 -6.13 0.63
CA ALA A 47 6.40 -4.93 -0.20
C ALA A 47 7.69 -4.83 -1.04
N GLU A 48 7.54 -4.84 -2.36
CA GLU A 48 8.64 -4.73 -3.31
C GLU A 48 8.51 -3.42 -4.09
N VAL A 49 9.59 -2.63 -4.12
CA VAL A 49 9.63 -1.41 -4.94
C VAL A 49 9.78 -1.79 -6.41
N ARG A 50 8.75 -1.51 -7.22
CA ARG A 50 8.75 -1.75 -8.67
C ARG A 50 9.25 -0.56 -9.47
N ARG A 51 9.06 0.65 -8.94
CA ARG A 51 9.51 1.92 -9.52
C ARG A 51 9.66 2.94 -8.41
N THR A 52 10.60 3.87 -8.52
CA THR A 52 10.83 4.94 -7.54
C THR A 52 10.15 6.28 -7.89
N HIS A 53 9.95 6.61 -9.18
CA HIS A 53 9.28 7.85 -9.61
C HIS A 53 8.33 7.64 -10.82
N PRO A 54 7.00 7.76 -10.65
CA PRO A 54 6.32 7.76 -9.36
C PRO A 54 6.61 6.47 -8.59
N LEU A 55 6.57 6.53 -7.25
CA LEU A 55 6.75 5.34 -6.43
C LEU A 55 5.64 4.33 -6.75
N SER A 56 6.04 3.11 -7.09
CA SER A 56 5.10 2.00 -7.28
C SER A 56 5.58 0.79 -6.50
N LEU A 57 4.69 0.25 -5.68
CA LEU A 57 4.93 -0.91 -4.83
C LEU A 57 4.09 -2.09 -5.31
N LYS A 58 4.71 -3.26 -5.38
CA LYS A 58 3.98 -4.53 -5.43
C LYS A 58 3.88 -5.08 -4.01
N LEU A 59 2.67 -5.43 -3.61
CA LEU A 59 2.37 -6.08 -2.35
C LEU A 59 1.96 -7.53 -2.63
N THR A 60 2.57 -8.46 -1.92
CA THR A 60 2.21 -9.88 -1.95
C THR A 60 1.81 -10.31 -0.55
N ARG A 61 0.60 -10.87 -0.41
CA ARG A 61 0.15 -11.41 0.87
C ARG A 61 0.95 -12.68 1.20
N LEU A 62 1.59 -12.69 2.37
CA LEU A 62 2.27 -13.87 2.90
C LEU A 62 1.41 -14.65 3.92
N GLY A 63 0.41 -13.99 4.51
CA GLY A 63 -0.45 -14.58 5.54
C GLY A 63 -1.44 -13.56 6.11
N GLY A 64 -1.94 -13.80 7.32
CA GLY A 64 -2.81 -12.86 8.03
C GLY A 64 -4.24 -12.73 7.45
N SER A 65 -4.80 -11.52 7.48
CA SER A 65 -6.14 -11.22 6.95
C SER A 65 -6.22 -11.37 5.44
N THR A 66 -7.42 -11.30 4.85
CA THR A 66 -7.55 -11.19 3.38
C THR A 66 -6.75 -10.00 2.85
N LEU A 67 -6.38 -10.04 1.56
CA LEU A 67 -5.61 -8.97 0.94
C LEU A 67 -6.30 -7.61 1.04
N LEU A 68 -7.62 -7.56 0.83
CA LEU A 68 -8.40 -6.33 0.90
C LEU A 68 -8.50 -5.80 2.33
N ASP A 69 -8.76 -6.66 3.31
CA ASP A 69 -8.84 -6.24 4.72
C ASP A 69 -7.48 -5.76 5.24
N GLY A 70 -6.40 -6.46 4.84
CA GLY A 70 -5.04 -6.08 5.19
C GLY A 70 -4.65 -4.73 4.58
N LEU A 71 -5.02 -4.48 3.32
CA LEU A 71 -4.84 -3.17 2.67
C LEU A 71 -5.56 -2.06 3.44
N VAL A 72 -6.85 -2.27 3.77
CA VAL A 72 -7.62 -1.28 4.53
C VAL A 72 -6.96 -0.97 5.87
N ARG A 73 -6.55 -2.00 6.62
CA ARG A 73 -5.90 -1.86 7.93
C ARG A 73 -4.56 -1.14 7.83
N ALA A 74 -3.70 -1.53 6.88
CA ALA A 74 -2.38 -0.91 6.69
C ALA A 74 -2.52 0.57 6.28
N LEU A 75 -3.36 0.88 5.29
CA LEU A 75 -3.56 2.26 4.84
C LEU A 75 -4.22 3.14 5.91
N THR A 76 -5.07 2.58 6.76
CA THR A 76 -5.64 3.31 7.91
C THR A 76 -4.56 3.72 8.91
N LYS A 77 -3.58 2.84 9.19
CA LYS A 77 -2.44 3.16 10.07
C LYS A 77 -1.51 4.25 9.52
N LEU A 78 -1.44 4.39 8.20
CA LEU A 78 -0.61 5.42 7.57
C LEU A 78 -1.25 6.81 7.58
N ARG A 79 -2.55 6.89 7.90
CA ARG A 79 -3.28 8.15 8.03
C ARG A 79 -3.09 8.79 9.41
N SER A 80 -2.84 7.99 10.44
CA SER A 80 -2.66 8.42 11.84
C SER A 80 -1.22 8.80 12.12
#